data_AF-A0A4R5ZT58-F1
#
_entry.id   AF-A0A4R5ZT58-F1
#
_cell.length_a   1.000
_cell.length_b   1.000
_cell.length_c   1.000
_cell.angle_alpha   90.00
_cell.angle_beta   90.00
_cell.angle_gamma   90.00
#
_symmetry.space_group_name_H-M   'P 1'
#
loop_
_entity.id
_entity.type
_entity.pdbx_description
1 polymer ?
#
loop_
_entity_poly.entity_id
_entity_poly.type
_entity_poly.pdbx_seq_one_letter_code
_entity_poly.pdbx_strand_id
1 'polypeptide(L)' 'MQKSLATQETRLLDLLARVTRYSIAENGTLTVETPDGETVVARR' A
#
# COMPACT_ATOMS: atom_id res chain seq x y z
N MET A 1 4.43 -17.13 15.10
CA MET A 1 3.56 -16.01 14.66
C MET A 1 4.29 -14.70 14.38
N GLN A 2 5.52 -14.45 14.88
CA GLN A 2 6.22 -13.16 14.66
C GLN A 2 6.81 -12.95 13.24
N LYS A 3 7.19 -14.01 12.52
CA LYS A 3 7.83 -13.88 11.19
C LYS A 3 6.88 -13.36 10.09
N SER A 4 5.57 -13.63 10.20
CA SER A 4 4.61 -13.24 9.17
C SER A 4 4.35 -11.74 9.14
N LEU A 5 4.37 -11.07 10.30
CA LEU A 5 4.14 -9.63 10.38
C LEU A 5 5.30 -8.83 9.78
N ALA A 6 6.55 -9.19 10.11
CA ALA A 6 7.73 -8.57 9.53
C ALA A 6 7.80 -8.75 8.00
N THR A 7 7.33 -9.91 7.50
CA THR A 7 7.23 -10.17 6.06
C THR A 7 6.17 -9.29 5.39
N GLN A 8 5.04 -9.07 6.06
CA GLN A 8 3.98 -8.18 5.58
C GLN A 8 4.41 -6.71 5.59
N GLU A 9 5.14 -6.27 6.62
CA GLU A 9 5.70 -4.92 6.68
C GLU A 9 6.72 -4.68 5.55
N THR A 10 7.64 -5.61 5.34
CA THR A 10 8.64 -5.50 4.26
C THR A 10 7.95 -5.40 2.90
N ARG A 11 6.96 -6.28 2.65
CA ARG A 11 6.18 -6.25 1.41
C ARG A 11 5.42 -4.94 1.21
N LEU A 12 4.83 -4.40 2.27
CA LEU A 12 4.14 -3.11 2.19
C LEU A 12 5.10 -1.97 1.86
N LEU A 13 6.28 -1.94 2.49
CA LEU A 13 7.31 -0.93 2.21
C LEU A 13 7.82 -1.03 0.77
N ASP A 14 8.05 -2.25 0.27
CA ASP A 14 8.45 -2.49 -1.12
C ASP A 14 7.39 -2.01 -2.11
N LEU A 15 6.11 -2.25 -1.81
CA LEU A 15 5.00 -1.75 -2.62
C LEU A 15 4.96 -0.22 -2.64
N LEU A 16 5.07 0.41 -1.46
CA LEU A 16 5.07 1.87 -1.33
C LEU A 16 6.24 2.52 -2.08
N ALA A 17 7.42 1.90 -2.09
CA ALA A 17 8.58 2.37 -2.85
C ALA A 17 8.36 2.35 -4.37
N ARG A 18 7.43 1.52 -4.86
CA ARG A 18 7.12 1.36 -6.28
C ARG A 18 5.89 2.15 -6.73
N VAL A 19 5.15 2.76 -5.82
CA VAL A 19 3.90 3.48 -6.15
C VAL A 19 4.15 4.56 -7.19
N THR A 20 3.37 4.52 -8.26
CA THR A 20 3.43 5.50 -9.36
C THR A 20 2.25 6.46 -9.32
N ARG A 21 1.14 6.08 -8.69
CA ARG A 21 -0.06 6.90 -8.61
C ARG A 21 -0.73 6.75 -7.24
N TYR A 22 -1.29 7.84 -6.73
CA TYR A 22 -2.12 7.82 -5.55
C TYR A 22 -3.34 8.72 -5.72
N SER A 23 -4.41 8.43 -4.97
CA SER A 23 -5.57 9.29 -4.83
C SER A 23 -6.09 9.26 -3.39
N ILE A 24 -6.62 10.39 -2.94
CA ILE A 24 -7.25 10.53 -1.63
C ILE A 24 -8.71 10.93 -1.89
N ALA A 25 -9.64 10.06 -1.51
CA ALA A 25 -11.06 10.35 -1.59
C ALA A 25 -11.50 11.28 -0.45
N GLU A 26 -12.60 12.01 -0.63
CA GLU A 26 -13.15 12.94 0.37
C GLU A 26 -13.45 12.27 1.73
N ASN A 27 -13.72 10.96 1.71
CA ASN A 27 -13.94 10.15 2.90
C ASN A 27 -12.64 9.76 3.65
N GLY A 28 -11.49 10.27 3.22
CA GLY A 28 -10.17 10.00 3.80
C GLY A 28 -9.56 8.65 3.41
N THR A 29 -10.10 7.97 2.40
CA THR A 29 -9.51 6.74 1.86
C THR A 29 -8.34 7.08 0.96
N LEU A 30 -7.17 6.52 1.26
CA LEU A 30 -5.98 6.55 0.42
C LEU A 30 -5.97 5.31 -0.47
N THR A 31 -5.89 5.51 -1.77
CA THR A 31 -5.66 4.45 -2.75
C THR A 31 -4.31 4.69 -3.39
N VAL A 32 -3.44 3.68 -3.37
CA VAL A 32 -2.15 3.69 -4.05
C VAL A 32 -2.11 2.59 -5.11
N GLU A 33 -1.56 2.92 -6.28
CA GLU A 33 -1.42 2.02 -7.43
C GLU A 33 0.06 1.93 -7.83
N THR A 34 0.54 0.69 -7.95
CA THR A 34 1.89 0.38 -8.45
C THR A 34 1.87 0.15 -9.95
N PRO A 35 3.02 0.25 -10.64
CA PRO A 35 3.09 0.16 -12.10
C PRO A 35 2.74 -1.23 -12.68
N ASP A 36 2.70 -2.27 -11.85
CA ASP A 36 2.19 -3.61 -12.20
C ASP A 36 0.67 -3.75 -12.00
N GLY A 37 -0.02 -2.67 -11.59
CA GLY A 37 -1.46 -2.64 -11.38
C GLY A 37 -1.90 -3.15 -10.00
N GLU A 38 -0.98 -3.45 -9.07
CA GLU A 38 -1.34 -3.75 -7.69
C GLU A 38 -1.88 -2.48 -7.01
N THR A 39 -2.99 -2.64 -6.28
CA THR A 39 -3.65 -1.53 -5.59
C THR A 39 -3.71 -1.83 -4.10
N VAL A 40 -3.25 -0.90 -3.26
CA VAL A 40 -3.48 -0.96 -1.81
C VAL A 40 -4.34 0.20 -1.35
N VAL A 41 -5.30 -0.12 -0.48
CA VAL A 41 -6.28 0.82 0.05
C VAL A 41 -6.06 0.93 1.55
N ALA A 42 -5.86 2.15 2.03
CA ALA A 42 -5.71 2.47 3.44
C ALA A 42 -6.80 3.46 3.86
N ARG A 43 -7.31 3.27 5.08
CA ARG A 43 -8.27 4.17 5.70
C ARG A 43 -7.74 4.54 7.08
N ARG A 44 -7.99 5.80 7.48
CA ARG A 44 -7.73 6.28 8.83
C ARG A 44 -8.62 5.60 9.85
#